data_AF-L0WAE4-F1
#
_entry.id   AF-L0WAE4-F1
#
_cell.length_a   1.000
_cell.length_b   1.000
_cell.length_c   1.000
_cell.angle_alpha   90.00
_cell.angle_beta   90.00
_cell.angle_gamma   90.00
#
_symmetry.space_group_name_H-M   'P 1'
#
loop_
_entity.id
_entity.type
_entity.pdbx_description
1 polymer ?
#
loop_
_entity_poly.entity_id
_entity_poly.type
_entity_poly.pdbx_seq_one_letter_code
_entity_poly.pdbx_strand_id
1 'polypeptide(L)' 'MYVCICKGITDGHIREAVDNGCDSLRDLRRELGVGSQCAKCARHARQVLREARSEAQAPSFSNSSANEAVVYWPQPA' A
#
# COMPACT_ATOMS: atom_id res chain seq x y z
N MET A 1 -6.44 2.78 11.45
CA MET A 1 -6.30 1.71 12.48
C MET A 1 -4.88 1.67 13.07
N TYR A 2 -4.71 1.27 14.34
CA TYR A 2 -3.37 1.06 14.91
C TYR A 2 -2.67 -0.16 14.29
N VAL A 3 -1.44 0.07 13.82
CA VAL A 3 -0.58 -0.96 13.24
C VAL A 3 0.48 -1.42 14.24
N CYS A 4 1.06 -0.51 15.03
CA CYS A 4 2.04 -0.84 16.07
C CYS A 4 1.60 -0.32 17.45
N ILE A 5 1.17 -1.23 18.32
CA ILE A 5 0.74 -0.88 19.69
C ILE A 5 1.90 -0.39 20.55
N CYS A 6 3.07 -1.03 20.43
CA CYS A 6 4.28 -0.67 21.18
C CYS A 6 4.70 0.80 21.03
N LYS A 7 4.42 1.40 19.87
CA LYS A 7 4.85 2.76 19.52
C LYS A 7 3.69 3.69 19.16
N GLY A 8 2.44 3.24 19.31
CA GLY A 8 1.25 4.03 18.96
C GLY A 8 1.19 4.42 17.47
N ILE A 9 1.70 3.59 16.56
CA ILE A 9 1.74 3.92 15.13
C ILE A 9 0.46 3.45 14.46
N THR A 10 -0.19 4.35 13.72
CA THR A 10 -1.37 4.07 12.91
C THR A 10 -0.99 3.80 11.45
N ASP A 11 -1.93 3.26 10.71
CA ASP A 11 -1.89 3.17 9.25
C ASP A 11 -1.72 4.54 8.59
N GLY A 12 -2.35 5.60 9.11
CA GLY A 12 -2.19 6.98 8.65
C GLY A 12 -0.73 7.44 8.71
N HIS A 13 -0.04 7.20 9.83
CA HIS A 13 1.39 7.53 9.94
C HIS A 13 2.25 6.76 8.92
N ILE A 14 1.89 5.51 8.61
CA ILE A 14 2.61 4.72 7.60
C ILE A 14 2.38 5.29 6.20
N ARG A 15 1.15 5.66 5.85
CA ARG A 15 0.83 6.29 4.55
C ARG A 15 1.57 7.61 4.38
N GLU A 16 1.53 8.48 5.39
CA GLU A 16 2.27 9.74 5.39
C GLU A 16 3.79 9.52 5.25
N ALA A 17 4.35 8.52 5.92
CA ALA A 17 5.76 8.18 5.75
C ALA A 17 6.09 7.70 4.33
N VAL A 18 5.18 6.95 3.68
CA VAL A 18 5.32 6.55 2.26
C VAL A 18 5.27 7.76 1.33
N ASP A 19 4.36 8.71 1.57
CA ASP A 19 4.27 9.96 0.81
C ASP A 19 5.54 10.81 0.96
N ASN A 20 6.18 10.74 2.13
CA ASN A 20 7.49 11.34 2.40
C ASN A 20 8.68 10.53 1.84
N GLY A 21 8.43 9.44 1.09
CA GLY A 21 9.45 8.66 0.38
C GLY A 21 9.92 7.39 1.09
N CYS A 22 9.29 6.97 2.21
CA CYS A 22 9.61 5.68 2.82
C CYS A 22 9.16 4.53 1.90
N ASP A 23 10.10 3.64 1.57
CA ASP A 23 9.86 2.62 0.55
C ASP A 23 9.97 1.19 1.11
N SER A 24 10.54 1.04 2.32
CA SER A 24 10.75 -0.24 2.96
C SER A 24 10.35 -0.24 4.45
N LEU A 25 10.20 -1.44 5.04
CA LEU A 25 9.99 -1.55 6.49
C LEU A 25 11.20 -1.01 7.28
N ARG A 26 12.40 -1.03 6.68
CA ARG A 26 13.60 -0.49 7.33
C ARG A 26 13.47 1.03 7.50
N ASP A 27 12.94 1.72 6.49
CA ASP A 27 12.73 3.16 6.53
C ASP A 27 11.61 3.52 7.49
N LEU A 28 10.47 2.81 7.43
CA LEU A 28 9.42 2.98 8.44
C LEU A 28 9.92 2.74 9.88
N ARG A 29 10.86 1.81 10.08
CA ARG A 29 11.46 1.57 11.39
C ARG A 29 12.38 2.73 11.80
N ARG A 30 13.14 3.30 10.86
CA ARG A 30 14.00 4.46 11.12
C ARG A 30 13.18 5.71 11.43
N GLU A 31 12.15 5.99 10.64
CA GLU A 31 11.34 7.20 10.73
C GLU A 31 10.30 7.14 11.86
N LEU A 32 9.53 6.05 11.94
CA LEU A 32 8.40 5.93 12.88
C LEU A 32 8.71 5.05 14.09
N GLY A 33 9.81 4.27 14.07
CA GLY A 33 10.08 3.27 15.09
C GLY A 33 9.26 1.98 14.94
N VAL A 34 8.59 1.76 13.79
CA VAL A 34 7.70 0.59 13.62
C VAL A 34 8.45 -0.73 13.80
N GLY A 35 7.91 -1.62 14.63
CA GLY A 35 8.48 -2.93 14.88
C GLY A 35 9.85 -2.91 15.56
N SER A 36 10.28 -1.81 16.17
CA SER A 36 11.55 -1.70 16.91
C SER A 36 11.55 -2.36 18.29
N GLN A 37 10.37 -2.62 18.87
CA GLN A 37 10.22 -3.25 20.19
C GLN A 37 9.93 -4.75 20.09
N CYS A 38 8.67 -5.16 19.93
CA CYS A 38 8.30 -6.59 19.89
C CYS A 38 8.25 -7.17 18.46
N ALA A 39 8.38 -6.32 17.44
CA ALA A 39 8.31 -6.64 16.01
C ALA A 39 7.04 -7.38 15.50
N LYS A 40 6.04 -7.66 16.33
CA LYS A 40 4.80 -8.39 15.95
C LYS A 40 4.02 -7.71 14.83
N CYS A 41 4.09 -6.38 14.75
CA CYS A 41 3.43 -5.60 13.70
C CYS A 41 4.12 -5.66 12.34
N ALA A 42 5.34 -6.23 12.22
CA ALA A 42 6.16 -6.12 11.01
C ALA A 42 5.47 -6.63 9.74
N ARG A 43 4.73 -7.74 9.82
CA ARG A 43 3.98 -8.27 8.67
C ARG A 43 2.85 -7.33 8.24
N HIS A 44 2.09 -6.82 9.20
CA HIS A 44 0.97 -5.92 8.93
C HIS A 44 1.45 -4.55 8.44
N ALA A 45 2.52 -3.99 9.03
CA ALA A 45 3.13 -2.75 8.57
C ALA A 45 3.65 -2.85 7.13
N ARG A 46 4.25 -3.98 6.72
CA ARG A 46 4.63 -4.22 5.31
C ARG A 46 3.43 -4.29 4.38
N GLN A 47 2.31 -4.83 4.84
CA GLN A 47 1.10 -4.88 4.04
C GLN A 47 0.56 -3.46 3.81
N VAL A 48 0.41 -2.67 4.86
CA VAL A 48 -0.03 -1.26 4.76
C VAL A 48 0.92 -0.44 3.88
N LEU A 49 2.24 -0.63 4.02
CA LEU A 49 3.24 -0.01 3.13
C LEU A 49 2.97 -0.32 1.65
N ARG A 50 2.73 -1.60 1.31
CA ARG A 50 2.46 -2.00 -0.08
C ARG A 50 1.12 -1.45 -0.58
N GLU A 51 0.09 -1.50 0.24
CA GLU A 51 -1.23 -0.94 -0.08
C GLU A 51 -1.12 0.57 -0.38
N ALA A 52 -0.45 1.33 0.50
CA ALA A 52 -0.21 2.76 0.33
C ALA A 52 0.55 3.07 -0.97
N ARG A 53 1.58 2.27 -1.30
CA ARG A 53 2.33 2.43 -2.56
C ARG A 53 1.49 2.10 -3.79
N SER A 54 0.66 1.07 -3.74
CA SER A 54 -0.24 0.72 -4.83
C SER A 54 -1.34 1.77 -5.05
N GLU A 55 -1.85 2.38 -3.97
CA GLU A 55 -2.79 3.49 -4.02
C GLU A 55 -2.15 4.74 -4.66
N ALA A 56 -0.91 5.06 -4.28
CA ALA A 56 -0.14 6.16 -4.90
C ALA A 56 0.22 5.91 -6.37
N GLN A 57 0.28 4.64 -6.78
CA GLN A 57 0.66 4.21 -8.14
C GLN A 57 -0.54 3.76 -9.00
N ALA A 58 -1.77 3.98 -8.53
CA ALA A 58 -2.94 3.63 -9.33
C ALA A 58 -2.91 4.42 -10.66
N PRO A 59 -2.97 3.74 -11.83
CA PRO A 59 -3.24 4.43 -13.06
C PRO A 59 -4.66 4.99 -12.93
N SER A 60 -4.80 6.31 -12.85
CA SER A 60 -6.07 6.95 -13.14
C SER A 60 -6.51 6.46 -14.51
N PHE A 61 -7.64 5.74 -14.60
CA PHE A 61 -8.32 5.50 -15.87
C PHE A 61 -8.77 6.88 -16.40
N SER A 62 -7.86 7.59 -17.07
CA SER A 62 -8.21 8.73 -17.92
C SER A 62 -8.94 8.16 -19.12
N ASN A 63 -10.26 8.15 -19.02
CA ASN A 63 -11.15 7.75 -20.10
C ASN A 63 -10.96 8.75 -21.26
N SER A 64 -10.36 8.31 -22.36
CA SER A 64 -10.29 9.07 -23.62
C SER A 64 -10.13 8.10 -24.80
N SER A 65 -11.29 7.64 -25.28
CA SER A 65 -11.60 7.13 -26.63
C SER A 65 -10.53 6.37 -27.42
N ALA A 66 -10.73 5.06 -27.57
CA ALA A 66 -11.02 4.44 -28.87
C ALA A 66 -11.39 2.95 -28.67
N ASN A 67 -12.43 2.50 -29.38
CA ASN A 67 -12.84 1.10 -29.62
C ASN A 67 -11.80 0.03 -29.20
N GLU A 68 -12.06 -0.70 -28.12
CA GLU A 68 -11.53 -2.05 -27.98
C GLU A 68 -12.69 -2.97 -27.60
N ALA A 69 -13.00 -3.83 -28.56
CA ALA A 69 -14.09 -4.77 -28.57
C ALA A 69 -14.05 -5.65 -27.32
N VAL A 70 -15.19 -5.76 -26.64
CA VAL A 70 -15.47 -6.90 -25.76
C VAL A 70 -15.58 -8.12 -26.66
N VAL A 71 -14.44 -8.74 -26.99
CA VAL A 71 -14.38 -10.04 -27.63
C VAL A 71 -14.58 -11.09 -26.54
N TYR A 72 -15.83 -11.25 -26.07
CA TYR A 72 -16.17 -12.50 -25.40
C TYR A 72 -16.44 -13.57 -26.47
N TRP A 73 -15.37 -14.27 -26.79
CA TRP A 73 -15.28 -15.55 -27.51
C TRP A 73 -16.00 -16.68 -26.71
N PRO A 74 -16.28 -17.90 -27.22
CA PRO A 74 -17.16 -18.34 -28.32
C PRO A 74 -18.15 -19.49 -27.91
N GLN A 75 -19.21 -19.71 -28.74
CA GLN A 75 -19.86 -21.01 -29.14
C GLN A 75 -20.48 -21.96 -28.06
N PRO A 76 -21.16 -23.08 -28.42
CA PRO A 76 -22.13 -23.46 -29.48
C PRO A 76 -23.45 -23.99 -28.81
N ALA A 77 -24.55 -24.47 -29.43
CA ALA A 77 -24.94 -24.96 -30.74
C ALA A 77 -26.41 -24.57 -31.02
#